data_AF-A0A1X9MDN4-F1
#
_entry.id   AF-A0A1X9MDN4-F1
#
_cell.length_a   1.000
_cell.length_b   1.000
_cell.length_c   1.000
_cell.angle_alpha   90.00
_cell.angle_beta   90.00
_cell.angle_gamma   90.00
#
_symmetry.space_group_name_H-M   'P 1'
#
loop_
_entity.id
_entity.type
_entity.pdbx_description
1 polymer ?
#
loop_
_entity_poly.entity_id
_entity_poly.type
_entity_poly.pdbx_seq_one_letter_code
_entity_poly.pdbx_strand_id
1 'polypeptide(L)'
;MNNSEKEILDRISDGFIALDENWNFTYVNKEAAKILNRKKEEFKGRSIWKVLPYAADLGMYKEFQKSFKEQVTVTFDMYYPL
;
A
#
# COMPACT_ATOMS: atom_id res chain seq x y z
N MET A 1 6.92 11.65 6.32
CA MET A 1 7.97 11.32 5.34
C MET A 1 8.47 12.59 4.67
N ASN A 2 9.76 12.90 4.82
CA ASN A 2 10.42 14.04 4.20
C ASN A 2 10.71 13.77 2.70
N ASN A 3 11.27 14.74 1.98
CA ASN A 3 11.54 14.59 0.55
C ASN A 3 12.65 13.56 0.26
N SER A 4 13.70 13.51 1.06
CA SER A 4 14.83 12.58 0.87
C SER A 4 14.40 11.11 1.01
N GLU A 5 13.53 10.80 1.97
CA GLU A 5 12.96 9.46 2.15
C GLU A 5 12.14 9.02 0.93
N LYS A 6 11.33 9.94 0.37
CA LYS A 6 10.54 9.67 -0.84
C LYS A 6 11.43 9.40 -2.05
N GLU A 7 12.53 10.15 -2.21
CA GLU A 7 13.47 9.93 -3.31
C GLU A 7 14.15 8.56 -3.25
N ILE A 8 14.45 8.06 -2.06
CA ILE A 8 15.01 6.72 -1.88
C ILE A 8 13.96 5.66 -2.25
N LEU A 9 12.73 5.80 -1.75
CA LEU A 9 11.64 4.86 -2.02
C LEU A 9 11.14 4.88 -3.47
N ASP A 10 11.32 5.99 -4.19
CA ASP A 10 11.02 6.06 -5.62
C ASP A 10 12.12 5.41 -6.49
N ARG A 11 13.28 5.03 -5.92
CA ARG A 11 14.39 4.38 -6.63
C ARG A 11 14.47 2.86 -6.42
N ILE A 12 13.76 2.31 -5.44
CA ILE A 12 13.70 0.85 -5.26
C ILE A 12 12.80 0.22 -6.34
N SER A 13 13.12 -1.02 -6.71
CA SER A 13 12.35 -1.81 -7.69
C SER A 13 11.00 -2.27 -7.17
N ASP A 14 10.89 -2.40 -5.85
CA ASP A 14 9.73 -3.00 -5.21
C ASP A 14 8.63 -1.95 -5.03
N GLY A 15 7.37 -2.41 -5.11
CA GLY A 15 6.23 -1.56 -4.82
C GLY A 15 6.19 -1.20 -3.33
N PHE A 16 6.14 0.11 -3.04
CA PHE A 16 6.02 0.62 -1.68
C PHE A 16 4.84 1.57 -1.54
N ILE A 17 4.05 1.37 -0.47
CA ILE A 17 2.94 2.22 -0.08
C ILE A 17 3.03 2.55 1.41
N ALA A 18 2.55 3.73 1.79
CA ALA A 18 2.35 4.11 3.19
C ALA A 18 0.90 4.56 3.40
N LEU A 19 0.31 4.15 4.52
CA LEU A 19 -1.08 4.43 4.88
C LEU A 19 -1.16 5.20 6.20
N ASP A 20 -2.23 5.97 6.40
CA ASP A 20 -2.60 6.52 7.71
C ASP A 20 -3.45 5.52 8.53
N GLU A 21 -3.82 5.91 9.75
CA GLU A 21 -4.67 5.12 10.66
C GLU A 21 -6.08 4.82 10.12
N ASN A 22 -6.52 5.58 9.11
CA ASN A 22 -7.80 5.39 8.42
C ASN A 22 -7.62 4.61 7.10
N TRP A 23 -6.45 4.00 6.90
CA TRP A 23 -6.08 3.24 5.71
C TRP A 23 -6.00 4.05 4.41
N ASN A 24 -5.85 5.38 4.50
CA ASN A 24 -5.68 6.23 3.32
C ASN A 24 -4.22 6.30 2.90
N PHE A 25 -3.97 6.30 1.59
CA PHE A 25 -2.62 6.47 1.08
C PHE A 25 -2.04 7.84 1.45
N THR A 26 -0.94 7.82 2.19
CA THR A 26 -0.09 8.97 2.46
C THR A 26 1.10 9.02 1.51
N TYR A 27 1.49 7.86 0.94
CA TYR A 27 2.53 7.75 -0.08
C TYR A 27 2.36 6.50 -0.94
N VAL A 28 2.74 6.60 -2.21
CA VAL A 28 2.86 5.50 -3.18
C VAL A 28 4.06 5.79 -4.07
N ASN A 29 5.01 4.86 -4.13
CA ASN A 29 6.17 5.01 -5.01
C ASN A 29 5.81 4.74 -6.48
N LYS A 30 6.74 5.03 -7.39
CA LYS A 30 6.53 4.82 -8.84
C LYS A 30 6.25 3.35 -9.19
N GLU A 31 6.95 2.42 -8.56
CA GLU A 31 6.82 1.00 -8.89
C GLU A 31 5.50 0.39 -8.40
N ALA A 32 4.99 0.76 -7.21
CA ALA A 32 3.68 0.36 -6.75
C ALA A 32 2.56 0.85 -7.68
N ALA A 33 2.63 2.10 -8.14
CA ALA A 33 1.65 2.64 -9.08
C ALA A 33 1.63 1.86 -10.41
N LYS A 34 2.80 1.44 -10.91
CA LYS A 34 2.92 0.57 -12.09
C LYS A 34 2.37 -0.83 -11.86
N ILE A 35 2.73 -1.48 -10.75
CA ILE A 35 2.25 -2.83 -10.39
C ILE A 35 0.73 -2.84 -10.30
N LEU A 36 0.15 -1.81 -9.68
CA LEU A 36 -1.30 -1.66 -9.53
C LEU A 36 -1.99 -1.12 -10.79
N ASN A 37 -1.24 -0.84 -11.86
CA ASN A 37 -1.70 -0.28 -13.13
C ASN A 37 -2.63 0.95 -12.98
N ARG A 38 -2.24 1.89 -12.11
CA ARG A 38 -3.01 3.10 -11.77
C ARG A 38 -2.12 4.33 -11.73
N LYS A 39 -2.71 5.51 -11.93
CA LYS A 39 -1.98 6.78 -11.85
C LYS A 39 -1.76 7.20 -10.40
N LYS A 40 -0.63 7.87 -10.09
CA LYS A 40 -0.29 8.30 -8.72
C LYS A 40 -1.39 9.19 -8.11
N GLU A 41 -2.07 9.99 -8.93
CA GLU A 41 -3.14 10.90 -8.52
C GLU A 41 -4.38 10.18 -8.01
N GLU A 42 -4.58 8.91 -8.38
CA GLU A 42 -5.72 8.10 -7.94
C GLU A 42 -5.60 7.60 -6.50
N PHE A 43 -4.41 7.66 -5.90
CA PHE A 43 -4.18 7.12 -4.56
C PHE A 43 -4.36 8.17 -3.46
N LYS A 44 -3.94 9.41 -3.70
CA LYS A 44 -3.80 10.44 -2.65
C LYS A 44 -5.12 10.64 -1.88
N GLY A 45 -5.10 10.36 -0.58
CA GLY A 45 -6.26 10.53 0.30
C GLY A 45 -7.40 9.52 0.07
N ARG A 46 -7.20 8.49 -0.77
CA ARG A 46 -8.16 7.39 -0.92
C ARG A 46 -7.78 6.24 -0.01
N SER A 47 -8.78 5.55 0.51
CA SER A 47 -8.59 4.33 1.29
C SER A 47 -8.13 3.17 0.39
N ILE A 48 -7.17 2.38 0.86
CA ILE A 48 -6.70 1.16 0.16
C ILE A 48 -7.85 0.22 -0.17
N TRP A 49 -8.85 0.10 0.71
CA TRP A 49 -10.02 -0.75 0.51
C TRP A 49 -10.95 -0.25 -0.61
N LYS A 50 -10.88 1.03 -0.99
CA LYS A 50 -11.59 1.57 -2.17
C LYS A 50 -10.80 1.36 -3.45
N VAL A 51 -9.48 1.37 -3.38
CA VAL A 51 -8.59 1.23 -4.55
C VAL A 51 -8.40 -0.25 -4.92
N LEU A 52 -8.32 -1.12 -3.91
CA LEU A 52 -8.13 -2.56 -4.02
C LEU A 52 -9.25 -3.29 -3.25
N PRO A 53 -10.52 -3.18 -3.69
CA PRO A 53 -11.65 -3.76 -2.95
C PRO A 53 -11.51 -5.27 -2.75
N TYR A 54 -11.02 -5.98 -3.76
CA TYR A 54 -10.82 -7.43 -3.71
C TYR A 54 -9.66 -7.86 -2.81
N ALA A 55 -8.73 -6.96 -2.46
CA ALA A 55 -7.63 -7.31 -1.56
C ALA A 55 -8.12 -7.65 -0.15
N ALA A 56 -9.25 -7.07 0.27
CA ALA A 56 -9.86 -7.39 1.55
C ALA A 56 -10.27 -8.87 1.63
N ASP A 57 -10.81 -9.40 0.54
CA ASP A 57 -11.27 -10.79 0.41
C ASP A 57 -10.11 -11.79 0.30
N LEU A 58 -8.92 -11.31 -0.08
CA LEU A 58 -7.70 -12.11 -0.27
C LEU A 58 -6.84 -12.21 1.00
N GLY A 59 -7.39 -11.86 2.17
CA GLY A 59 -6.68 -11.94 3.45
C GLY A 59 -5.79 -10.75 3.79
N MET A 60 -5.57 -9.81 2.86
CA MET A 60 -4.78 -8.59 3.13
C MET A 60 -5.36 -7.81 4.32
N TYR A 61 -6.69 -7.69 4.40
CA TYR A 61 -7.36 -6.96 5.49
C TYR A 61 -7.03 -7.56 6.87
N LYS A 62 -7.06 -8.89 6.98
CA LYS A 62 -6.79 -9.59 8.23
C LYS A 62 -5.34 -9.37 8.68
N GLU A 63 -4.38 -9.51 7.77
CA GLU A 63 -2.96 -9.33 8.10
C GLU A 63 -2.63 -7.87 8.42
N PHE A 64 -3.24 -6.91 7.72
CA PHE A 64 -3.10 -5.48 8.02
C PHE A 64 -3.69 -5.14 9.39
N GLN A 65 -4.88 -5.66 9.72
CA GLN A 65 -5.47 -5.48 11.05
C GLN A 65 -4.61 -6.08 12.16
N LYS A 66 -4.03 -7.27 11.93
CA LYS A 66 -3.10 -7.90 12.88
C LYS A 66 -1.89 -7.01 13.10
N SER A 67 -1.22 -6.58 12.03
CA SER A 67 -0.06 -5.69 12.10
C SER A 67 -0.37 -4.40 12.85
N PHE A 68 -1.52 -3.77 12.57
CA PHE A 68 -1.92 -2.53 13.23
C PHE A 68 -2.28 -2.72 14.71
N LYS A 69 -2.99 -3.80 15.06
CA LYS A 69 -3.42 -4.06 16.44
C LYS A 69 -2.25 -4.50 17.32
N GLU A 70 -1.40 -5.38 16.80
CA GLU A 70 -0.31 -6.00 17.55
C GLU A 70 1.00 -5.20 17.44
N GLN A 71 1.06 -4.22 16.54
CA GLN A 71 2.26 -3.41 16.26
C GLN A 71 3.46 -4.29 15.85
N VAL A 72 3.19 -5.28 15.01
CA VAL A 72 4.19 -6.24 14.50
C VAL A 72 4.30 -6.18 12.99
N THR A 73 5.49 -6.49 12.48
CA THR A 73 5.69 -6.73 11.05
C THR A 73 5.04 -8.06 10.67
N VAL A 74 4.26 -8.06 9.58
CA VAL A 74 3.67 -9.26 8.99
C VAL A 74 4.21 -9.43 7.57
N THR A 75 4.35 -10.68 7.14
CA THR A 75 4.72 -11.05 5.78
C THR A 75 3.81 -12.17 5.35
N PHE A 76 3.18 -12.02 4.18
CA PHE A 76 2.22 -12.97 3.65
C PHE A 76 2.24 -12.89 2.13
N ASP A 77 1.94 -14.01 1.49
CA ASP A 77 1.77 -14.08 0.05
C ASP A 77 0.28 -13.90 -0.30
N MET A 78 0.02 -13.21 -1.40
CA MET A 78 -1.33 -13.09 -1.94
C MET A 78 -1.30 -13.14 -3.46
N TYR A 79 -2.33 -13.76 -4.03
CA TYR A 79 -2.55 -13.72 -5.47
C TYR A 79 -3.59 -12.65 -5.77
N TYR A 80 -3.16 -11.53 -6.36
CA TYR A 80 -4.05 -10.47 -6.80
C TYR A 80 -4.25 -10.56 -8.31
N PRO A 81 -5.46 -10.91 -8.81
CA PRO A 81 -5.73 -10.88 -10.24
C PRO A 81 -5.78 -9.41 -10.69
N LEU A 82 -4.80 -9.00 -11.51
CA LEU A 82 -4.71 -7.67 -12.13
C LEU A 82 -5.64 -7.52 -13.33
#